data_AF-A0A8T4XKJ7-F1
#
_entry.id   AF-A0A8T4XKJ7-F1
#
_cell.length_a   1.000
_cell.length_b   1.000
_cell.length_c   1.000
_cell.angle_alpha   90.00
_cell.angle_beta   90.00
_cell.angle_gamma   90.00
#
_symmetry.space_group_name_H-M   'P 1'
#
loop_
_entity.id
_entity.type
_entity.pdbx_description
1 polymer ?
#
loop_
_entity_poly.entity_id
_entity_poly.type
_entity_poly.pdbx_seq_one_letter_code
_entity_poly.pdbx_strand_id
1 'polypeptide(L)'
;MRCHVMGGPSERDYREKLDKLKQKLEKKAKDIKGEFEKLEKAKVDLLKKTKEMKHDTEREIVKIEEEIAKSKDLAPESKSRLRLEIDNLKSEVRRRYSELEMRITETL
;
A
#
# COMPACT_ATOMS: atom_id res chain seq x y z
N MET A 1 28.34 41.03 53.47
CA MET A 1 26.99 40.64 53.01
C MET A 1 27.10 40.15 51.57
N ARG A 2 26.82 38.86 51.32
CA ARG A 2 26.81 38.29 49.96
C ARG A 2 25.39 38.44 49.40
N CYS A 3 25.21 39.35 48.46
CA CYS A 3 24.00 39.42 47.64
C CYS A 3 24.37 38.97 46.22
N HIS A 4 24.25 37.66 45.93
CA HIS A 4 24.22 37.16 44.55
C HIS A 4 22.76 37.17 44.11
N VAL A 5 22.28 38.32 43.61
CA VAL A 5 20.94 38.41 43.02
C VAL A 5 21.07 38.26 41.51
N MET A 6 20.85 37.01 41.09
CA MET A 6 20.10 36.61 39.91
C MET A 6 20.68 36.95 38.53
N GLY A 7 21.65 36.12 38.11
CA GLY A 7 21.89 35.84 36.68
C GLY A 7 20.75 34.99 36.10
N GLY A 8 19.61 35.63 35.83
CA GLY A 8 18.54 35.02 35.04
C GLY A 8 18.94 34.96 33.55
N PRO A 9 18.38 34.03 32.76
CA PRO A 9 18.65 33.98 31.32
C PRO A 9 18.30 35.31 30.66
N SER A 10 19.19 35.81 29.82
CA SER A 10 19.00 37.03 29.06
C SER A 10 17.98 36.83 27.93
N GLU A 11 17.43 37.93 27.40
CA GLU A 11 16.58 37.87 26.20
C GLU A 11 17.27 37.11 25.04
N ARG A 12 18.59 37.29 24.91
CA ARG A 12 19.41 36.56 23.93
C ARG A 12 19.37 35.05 24.16
N ASP A 13 19.48 34.59 25.41
CA ASP A 13 19.39 33.16 25.74
C ASP A 13 18.02 32.57 25.38
N TYR A 14 16.95 33.35 25.56
CA TYR A 14 15.61 32.94 25.11
C TYR A 14 15.47 32.94 23.59
N ARG A 15 16.03 33.91 22.87
CA ARG A 15 16.05 33.92 21.41
C ARG A 15 16.79 32.70 20.85
N GLU A 16 17.97 32.37 21.39
CA GLU A 16 18.72 31.19 20.98
C GLU A 16 17.95 29.88 21.25
N LYS A 17 17.23 29.80 22.38
CA LYS A 17 16.34 28.65 22.66
C LYS A 17 15.19 28.56 21.66
N LEU A 18 14.57 29.69 21.31
CA LEU A 18 13.50 29.74 20.31
C LEU A 18 14.01 29.32 18.93
N ASP A 19 15.19 29.75 18.51
CA ASP A 19 15.77 29.37 17.23
C ASP A 19 16.11 27.88 17.18
N LYS A 20 16.66 27.32 18.26
CA LYS A 20 16.85 25.86 18.38
C LYS A 20 15.54 25.09 18.31
N LEU A 21 14.45 25.60 18.88
CA LEU A 21 13.13 24.99 18.77
C LEU A 21 12.59 25.04 17.33
N LYS A 22 12.73 26.18 16.64
CA LYS A 22 12.35 26.31 15.23
C LYS A 22 13.11 25.32 14.34
N GLN A 23 14.44 25.21 14.52
CA GLN A 23 15.25 24.26 13.77
C GLN A 23 14.82 22.80 14.04
N LYS A 24 14.54 22.44 15.29
CA LYS A 24 14.03 21.11 15.64
C LYS A 24 12.66 20.83 15.02
N LEU A 25 11.76 21.82 15.03
CA LEU A 25 10.44 21.70 14.41
C LEU A 25 10.57 21.49 12.90
N GLU A 26 11.41 22.28 12.23
CA GLU A 26 11.61 22.16 10.78
C GLU A 26 12.21 20.81 10.40
N LYS A 27 13.20 20.32 11.18
CA LYS A 27 13.77 18.98 10.96
C LYS A 27 12.70 17.90 11.11
N LYS A 28 11.92 17.92 12.20
CA LYS A 28 10.83 16.95 12.40
C LYS A 28 9.78 17.02 11.29
N ALA A 29 9.43 18.22 10.83
CA ALA A 29 8.49 18.38 9.73
C ALA A 29 9.02 17.78 8.42
N LYS A 30 10.31 17.94 8.13
CA LYS A 30 10.96 17.30 6.98
C LYS A 30 10.99 15.78 7.12
N ASP A 31 11.33 15.27 8.29
CA ASP A 31 11.36 13.83 8.56
C ASP A 31 9.97 13.19 8.36
N ILE A 32 8.91 13.81 8.91
CA ILE A 32 7.53 13.36 8.73
C ILE A 32 7.12 13.38 7.25
N LYS A 33 7.44 14.44 6.51
CA LYS A 33 7.16 14.49 5.05
C LYS A 33 7.84 13.35 4.31
N GLY A 34 9.09 13.03 4.64
CA GLY A 34 9.80 11.92 4.04
C GLY A 34 9.18 10.55 4.39
N GLU A 35 8.57 10.39 5.55
CA GLU A 35 7.79 9.19 5.89
C GLU A 35 6.52 9.08 5.05
N PHE A 36 5.79 10.19 4.85
CA PHE A 36 4.62 10.23 3.97
C PHE A 36 4.98 9.84 2.52
N GLU A 37 6.07 10.38 1.96
CA GLU A 37 6.52 10.02 0.60
C GLU A 37 6.82 8.52 0.47
N LYS A 38 7.43 7.92 1.50
CA LYS A 38 7.68 6.47 1.53
C LYS A 38 6.38 5.66 1.59
N LEU A 39 5.41 6.11 2.38
CA LEU A 39 4.10 5.49 2.50
C LEU A 39 3.32 5.57 1.17
N GLU A 40 3.34 6.72 0.50
CA GLU A 40 2.73 6.90 -0.81
C GLU A 40 3.36 5.97 -1.86
N LYS A 41 4.70 5.89 -1.88
CA LYS A 41 5.40 4.97 -2.78
C LYS A 41 5.03 3.51 -2.51
N ALA A 42 4.96 3.12 -1.23
CA ALA A 42 4.55 1.77 -0.85
C ALA A 42 3.10 1.47 -1.29
N LYS A 43 2.18 2.43 -1.17
CA LYS A 43 0.80 2.32 -1.66
C LYS A 43 0.76 2.05 -3.17
N VAL A 44 1.51 2.82 -3.96
CA VAL A 44 1.61 2.63 -5.42
C VAL A 44 2.18 1.25 -5.77
N ASP A 45 3.25 0.83 -5.09
CA ASP A 45 3.86 -0.48 -5.32
C ASP A 45 2.90 -1.65 -4.99
N LEU A 46 2.10 -1.52 -3.93
CA LEU A 46 1.08 -2.50 -3.57
C LEU A 46 -0.05 -2.58 -4.60
N LEU A 47 -0.53 -1.43 -5.09
CA LEU A 47 -1.54 -1.38 -6.17
C LEU A 47 -1.02 -2.04 -7.44
N LYS A 48 0.24 -1.77 -7.81
CA LYS A 48 0.89 -2.39 -8.97
C LYS A 48 0.95 -3.92 -8.83
N LYS A 49 1.43 -4.43 -7.70
CA LYS A 49 1.48 -5.88 -7.42
C LYS A 49 0.10 -6.53 -7.45
N THR A 50 -0.92 -5.84 -6.93
CA THR A 50 -2.31 -6.32 -6.94
C THR A 50 -2.84 -6.44 -8.37
N LYS A 51 -2.50 -5.48 -9.23
CA LYS A 51 -2.85 -5.50 -10.66
C LYS A 51 -2.11 -6.61 -11.43
N GLU A 52 -0.82 -6.80 -11.16
CA GLU A 52 -0.02 -7.87 -11.74
C GLU A 52 -0.59 -9.25 -11.36
N MET A 53 -0.86 -9.48 -10.07
CA MET A 53 -1.48 -10.72 -9.58
C MET A 53 -2.80 -11.04 -10.30
N LYS A 54 -3.69 -10.04 -10.44
CA LYS A 54 -4.96 -10.22 -11.17
C LYS A 54 -4.69 -10.64 -12.61
N HIS A 55 -3.81 -9.91 -13.30
CA HIS A 55 -3.50 -10.17 -14.70
C HIS A 55 -2.91 -11.58 -14.90
N ASP A 56 -1.96 -11.98 -14.05
CA ASP A 56 -1.30 -13.28 -14.18
C ASP A 56 -2.27 -14.43 -13.92
N THR A 57 -3.10 -14.30 -12.88
CA THR A 57 -4.14 -15.29 -12.57
C THR A 57 -5.18 -15.38 -13.69
N GLU A 58 -5.65 -14.25 -14.21
CA GLU A 58 -6.61 -14.22 -15.34
C GLU A 58 -6.01 -14.88 -16.60
N ARG A 59 -4.72 -14.66 -16.89
CA ARG A 59 -4.03 -15.33 -18.00
C ARG A 59 -3.97 -16.84 -17.82
N GLU A 60 -3.66 -17.32 -16.62
CA GLU A 60 -3.62 -18.76 -16.33
C GLU A 60 -5.00 -19.40 -16.48
N ILE A 61 -6.04 -18.73 -15.98
CA ILE A 61 -7.43 -19.18 -16.15
C ILE A 61 -7.78 -19.33 -17.63
N VAL A 62 -7.44 -18.35 -18.47
CA VAL A 62 -7.71 -18.40 -19.91
C VAL A 62 -6.99 -19.58 -20.57
N LYS A 63 -5.74 -19.85 -20.19
CA LYS A 63 -5.00 -21.02 -20.72
C LYS A 63 -5.71 -22.32 -20.37
N ILE A 64 -6.11 -22.50 -19.11
CA ILE A 64 -6.83 -23.70 -18.66
C ILE A 64 -8.16 -23.84 -19.39
N GLU A 65 -8.89 -22.74 -19.57
CA GLU A 65 -10.17 -22.71 -20.29
C GLU A 65 -10.00 -23.16 -21.76
N GLU A 66 -8.94 -22.71 -22.43
CA GLU A 66 -8.59 -23.15 -23.78
C GLU A 66 -8.20 -24.64 -23.84
N GLU A 67 -7.42 -25.12 -22.88
CA GLU A 67 -7.01 -26.52 -22.78
C GLU A 67 -8.22 -27.45 -22.60
N ILE A 68 -9.16 -27.09 -21.72
CA ILE A 68 -10.42 -27.83 -21.52
C ILE A 68 -11.26 -27.83 -22.80
N ALA A 69 -11.33 -26.69 -23.50
CA ALA A 69 -12.08 -26.60 -24.74
C ALA A 69 -11.51 -27.54 -25.81
N LYS A 70 -10.18 -27.57 -25.96
CA LYS A 70 -9.45 -28.37 -26.96
C LYS A 70 -9.32 -29.86 -26.58
N SER A 71 -9.49 -30.21 -25.32
CA SER A 71 -9.37 -31.60 -24.84
C SER A 71 -10.35 -32.54 -25.55
N LYS A 72 -9.85 -33.66 -26.05
CA LYS A 72 -10.68 -34.71 -26.66
C LYS A 72 -11.10 -35.79 -25.65
N ASP A 73 -10.40 -35.87 -24.53
CA ASP A 73 -10.56 -36.91 -23.51
C ASP A 73 -11.64 -36.56 -22.47
N LEU A 74 -12.03 -35.28 -22.39
CA LEU A 74 -13.06 -34.82 -21.48
C LEU A 74 -14.47 -35.00 -22.08
N ALA A 75 -15.32 -35.73 -21.36
CA ALA A 75 -16.74 -35.81 -21.66
C ALA A 75 -17.42 -34.42 -21.60
N PRO A 76 -18.48 -34.17 -22.40
CA PRO A 76 -19.17 -32.87 -22.43
C PRO A 76 -19.63 -32.39 -21.04
N GLU A 77 -20.16 -33.29 -20.21
CA GLU A 77 -20.61 -32.99 -18.85
C GLU A 77 -19.45 -32.55 -17.95
N SER A 78 -18.29 -33.18 -18.08
CA SER A 78 -17.08 -32.81 -17.34
C SER A 78 -16.58 -31.43 -17.77
N LYS A 79 -16.60 -31.12 -19.08
CA LYS A 79 -16.28 -29.78 -19.58
C LYS A 79 -17.23 -28.72 -19.03
N SER A 80 -18.53 -29.00 -18.97
CA SER A 80 -19.51 -28.08 -18.41
C SER A 80 -19.26 -27.82 -16.92
N ARG A 81 -18.94 -28.85 -16.13
CA ARG A 81 -18.60 -28.69 -14.70
C ARG A 81 -17.34 -27.84 -14.51
N LEU A 82 -16.27 -28.13 -15.26
CA LEU A 82 -15.02 -27.37 -15.17
C LEU A 82 -15.20 -25.90 -15.59
N ARG A 83 -16.07 -25.61 -16.57
CA ARG A 83 -16.41 -24.22 -16.94
C ARG A 83 -17.09 -23.47 -15.80
N LEU A 84 -18.00 -24.11 -15.08
CA LEU A 84 -18.63 -23.49 -13.90
C LEU A 84 -17.61 -23.20 -12.80
N GLU A 85 -16.64 -24.12 -12.58
CA GLU A 85 -15.54 -23.89 -11.65
C GLU A 85 -14.65 -22.72 -12.08
N ILE A 86 -14.34 -22.61 -13.37
CA ILE A 86 -13.61 -21.46 -13.95
C ILE A 86 -14.38 -20.15 -13.72
N ASP A 87 -15.69 -20.13 -13.94
CA ASP A 87 -16.49 -18.92 -13.75
C ASP A 87 -16.56 -18.48 -12.28
N ASN A 88 -16.65 -19.45 -11.37
CA ASN A 88 -16.53 -19.20 -9.94
C ASN A 88 -15.15 -18.64 -9.58
N LEU A 89 -14.07 -19.21 -10.12
CA LEU A 89 -12.71 -18.74 -9.88
C LEU A 89 -12.48 -17.33 -10.43
N LYS A 90 -12.97 -17.01 -11.64
CA LYS A 90 -12.93 -15.65 -12.21
C LYS A 90 -13.62 -14.64 -11.29
N SER A 91 -14.77 -15.02 -10.74
CA SER A 91 -15.53 -14.18 -9.82
C SER A 91 -14.79 -13.97 -8.50
N GLU A 92 -14.15 -15.02 -7.97
CA GLU A 92 -13.33 -14.93 -6.77
C GLU A 92 -12.09 -14.04 -6.97
N VAL A 93 -11.38 -14.17 -8.09
CA VAL A 93 -10.24 -13.31 -8.44
C VAL A 93 -10.66 -11.84 -8.49
N ARG A 94 -11.78 -11.53 -9.14
CA ARG A 94 -12.32 -10.16 -9.19
C ARG A 94 -12.64 -9.63 -7.80
N ARG A 95 -13.32 -10.42 -6.98
CA ARG A 95 -13.68 -10.05 -5.60
C ARG A 95 -12.43 -9.76 -4.76
N ARG A 96 -11.45 -10.68 -4.77
CA ARG A 96 -10.21 -10.53 -3.99
C ARG A 96 -9.39 -9.33 -4.46
N TYR A 97 -9.31 -9.10 -5.77
CA TYR A 97 -8.67 -7.91 -6.33
C TYR A 97 -9.34 -6.63 -5.83
N SER A 98 -10.66 -6.52 -5.93
CA SER A 98 -11.39 -5.33 -5.49
C SER A 98 -11.25 -5.09 -3.99
N GLU A 99 -11.26 -6.14 -3.18
CA GLU A 99 -11.04 -6.04 -1.73
C GLU A 99 -9.64 -5.50 -1.41
N LEU A 100 -8.60 -6.01 -2.10
CA LEU A 100 -7.23 -5.53 -1.91
C LEU A 100 -7.06 -4.08 -2.39
N GLU A 101 -7.59 -3.75 -3.57
CA GLU A 101 -7.54 -2.40 -4.13
C GLU A 101 -8.23 -1.39 -3.21
N MET A 102 -9.41 -1.73 -2.67
CA MET A 102 -10.14 -0.91 -1.71
C MET A 102 -9.33 -0.70 -0.43
N ARG A 103 -8.84 -1.79 0.20
CA ARG A 103 -8.04 -1.70 1.43
C ARG A 103 -6.80 -0.84 1.23
N ILE A 104 -6.06 -1.02 0.13
CA ILE A 104 -4.87 -0.21 -0.16
C ILE A 104 -5.24 1.25 -0.35
N THR A 105 -6.37 1.53 -1.00
CA THR A 105 -6.83 2.90 -1.25
C THR A 105 -7.30 3.60 0.02
N GLU A 106 -7.95 2.89 0.94
CA GLU A 106 -8.45 3.38 2.23
C GLU A 106 -7.37 3.58 3.31
N THR A 107 -6.23 2.89 3.19
CA THR A 107 -5.19 2.87 4.26
C THR A 107 -4.41 4.19 4.39
N LEU A 108 -4.54 5.13 3.45
CA LEU A 108 -3.94 6.47 3.46
C LEU A 108 -4.84 7.45 2.71
#